data_AF-A0A226QCB6-F1
#
_entry.id   AF-A0A226QCB6-F1
#
_cell.length_a   1.000
_cell.length_b   1.000
_cell.length_c   1.000
_cell.angle_alpha   90.00
_cell.angle_beta   90.00
_cell.angle_gamma   90.00
#
_symmetry.space_group_name_H-M   'P 1'
#
loop_
_entity.id
_entity.type
_entity.pdbx_description
1 polymer ?
#
loop_
_entity_poly.entity_id
_entity_poly.type
_entity_poly.pdbx_seq_one_letter_code
_entity_poly.pdbx_strand_id
1 'polypeptide(L)' 'MLINDIKQLDDAFPDGVYAVPRSSKEPKVKVRALYDYCKQKRVIPQELSEKEMERFLER' A
#
# COMPACT_ATOMS: atom_id res chain seq x y z
N MET A 1 32.26 14.49 -10.27
CA MET A 1 31.60 13.20 -10.02
C MET A 1 30.17 13.38 -9.50
N LEU A 2 29.92 14.24 -8.50
CA LEU A 2 28.57 14.51 -7.94
C LEU A 2 27.41 14.76 -8.92
N ILE A 3 27.62 15.54 -10.01
CA ILE A 3 26.52 15.89 -10.93
C ILE A 3 25.98 14.67 -11.70
N ASN A 4 26.84 13.69 -11.99
CA ASN A 4 26.40 12.46 -12.65
C ASN A 4 25.65 11.54 -11.69
N ASP A 5 26.08 11.49 -10.42
CA ASP A 5 25.43 10.69 -9.39
C ASP A 5 24.02 11.21 -9.08
N ILE A 6 23.83 12.53 -9.09
CA ILE A 6 22.53 13.17 -8.90
C ILE A 6 21.58 12.89 -10.07
N LYS A 7 22.08 12.98 -11.31
CA LYS A 7 21.25 12.64 -12.48
C LYS A 7 20.83 11.18 -12.49
N GLN A 8 21.73 10.27 -12.11
CA GLN A 8 21.38 8.86 -11.97
C GLN A 8 20.33 8.61 -10.89
N LEU A 9 20.30 9.41 -9.83
CA LEU A 9 19.26 9.35 -8.80
C LEU A 9 17.90 9.86 -9.33
N ASP A 10 17.88 11.03 -9.98
CA ASP A 10 16.63 11.60 -10.51
C ASP A 10 16.03 10.76 -11.64
N ASP A 11 16.88 10.23 -12.54
CA ASP A 11 16.45 9.28 -13.57
C ASP A 11 15.91 7.97 -12.96
N ALA A 12 16.30 7.62 -11.72
CA ALA A 12 15.82 6.43 -11.03
C ALA A 12 14.39 6.57 -10.47
N PHE A 13 13.79 7.76 -10.52
CA PHE A 13 12.44 8.02 -10.01
C PHE A 13 11.54 8.76 -11.04
N PRO A 14 11.19 8.10 -12.17
CA PRO A 14 10.54 8.75 -13.31
C PRO A 14 9.13 9.28 -13.02
N ASP A 15 8.38 8.62 -12.11
CA ASP A 15 6.98 8.94 -11.81
C ASP A 15 6.77 9.49 -10.39
N GLY A 16 7.80 9.41 -9.54
CA GLY A 16 7.78 9.92 -8.17
C GLY A 16 6.75 9.30 -7.22
N VAL A 17 6.18 8.12 -7.50
CA VAL A 17 5.21 7.46 -6.61
C VAL A 17 5.94 6.69 -5.51
N TYR A 18 6.01 7.30 -4.33
CA TYR A 18 6.59 6.69 -3.12
C TYR A 18 5.49 6.26 -2.14
N ALA A 19 5.62 5.07 -1.56
CA ALA A 19 4.79 4.67 -0.44
C ALA A 19 5.39 5.20 0.86
N VAL A 20 4.66 6.06 1.58
CA VAL A 20 5.05 6.43 2.94
C VAL A 20 4.99 5.17 3.80
N PRO A 21 6.11 4.73 4.40
CA PRO A 21 6.09 3.58 5.28
C PRO A 21 5.21 3.94 6.49
N ARG A 22 4.22 3.09 6.77
CA ARG A 22 3.36 3.27 7.93
C ARG A 22 4.18 3.20 9.22
N SER A 23 3.75 3.96 10.24
CA SER A 23 4.30 3.86 11.59
C SER A 23 4.25 2.41 12.08
N SER A 24 5.23 1.97 12.88
CA SER A 24 5.23 0.60 13.44
C SER A 24 4.02 0.30 14.34
N LYS A 25 3.26 1.34 14.72
CA LYS A 25 2.03 1.24 15.51
C LYS A 25 0.77 1.13 14.65
N GLU A 26 0.88 1.34 13.35
CA GLU A 26 -0.25 1.23 12.43
C GLU A 26 -0.35 -0.18 11.85
N PRO A 27 -1.56 -0.77 11.84
CA PRO A 27 -1.75 -2.07 11.26
C PRO A 27 -1.44 -2.07 9.75
N LYS A 28 -0.76 -3.12 9.31
CA LYS A 28 -0.55 -3.45 7.90
C LYS A 28 -1.81 -4.09 7.34
N VAL A 29 -2.17 -3.69 6.12
CA VAL A 29 -3.31 -4.28 5.42
C VAL A 29 -2.83 -5.47 4.60
N LYS A 30 -3.47 -6.62 4.78
CA LYS A 30 -3.31 -7.81 3.93
C LYS A 30 -4.04 -7.59 2.60
N VAL A 31 -3.50 -6.71 1.75
CA VAL A 31 -4.15 -6.21 0.52
C VAL A 31 -4.62 -7.34 -0.39
N ARG A 32 -3.84 -8.43 -0.51
CA ARG A 32 -4.21 -9.58 -1.36
C ARG A 32 -5.47 -10.29 -0.85
N ALA A 33 -5.49 -10.61 0.44
CA ALA A 33 -6.62 -11.28 1.08
C ALA A 33 -7.88 -10.40 1.06
N LEU A 34 -7.72 -9.10 1.31
CA LEU A 34 -8.80 -8.11 1.19
C LEU A 34 -9.36 -8.07 -0.24
N TYR A 35 -8.49 -8.01 -1.25
CA TYR A 35 -8.89 -7.99 -2.65
C TYR A 35 -9.67 -9.24 -3.06
N ASP A 36 -9.19 -10.43 -2.71
CA ASP A 36 -9.85 -11.69 -3.05
C ASP A 36 -11.23 -11.82 -2.40
N TYR A 37 -11.35 -11.37 -1.14
CA TYR A 37 -12.62 -11.33 -0.43
C TYR A 37 -13.62 -10.37 -1.09
N CYS A 38 -13.18 -9.13 -1.37
CA CYS A 38 -13.98 -8.13 -2.08
C CYS A 38 -14.44 -8.65 -3.45
N LYS A 39 -13.54 -9.31 -4.20
CA LYS A 39 -13.83 -9.91 -5.50
C LYS A 39 -14.87 -11.02 -5.42
N GLN A 40 -14.78 -11.91 -4.43
CA GLN A 40 -15.76 -12.98 -4.23
C GLN A 40 -17.14 -12.44 -3.87
N LYS A 41 -17.19 -11.42 -3.01
CA LYS A 41 -18.44 -10.76 -2.61
C LYS A 41 -18.98 -9.76 -3.63
N ARG A 42 -18.20 -9.41 -4.66
CA ARG A 42 -18.49 -8.34 -5.63
C ARG A 42 -18.76 -6.98 -4.96
N VAL A 43 -17.96 -6.66 -3.94
CA VAL A 43 -17.99 -5.38 -3.22
C VAL A 43 -16.63 -4.71 -3.32
N ILE A 44 -16.57 -3.41 -3.05
CA ILE A 44 -15.31 -2.66 -2.91
C ILE A 44 -14.93 -2.52 -1.43
N PRO A 45 -13.64 -2.33 -1.09
CA PRO A 45 -13.19 -2.22 0.31
C PRO A 45 -13.94 -1.17 1.15
N GLN A 46 -14.43 -0.10 0.51
CA GLN A 46 -15.20 0.97 1.14
C GLN A 46 -16.60 0.54 1.60
N GLU A 47 -17.12 -0.57 1.08
CA GLU A 47 -18.43 -1.13 1.44
C GLU A 47 -18.33 -2.14 2.60
N LEU A 48 -17.11 -2.45 3.06
CA LEU A 48 -16.89 -3.36 4.18
C LEU A 48 -17.19 -2.68 5.51
N SER A 49 -17.81 -3.42 6.41
CA SER A 49 -17.92 -2.99 7.82
C SER A 49 -16.54 -3.01 8.49
N GLU A 50 -16.38 -2.23 9.57
CA GLU A 50 -15.15 -2.21 10.37
C GLU A 50 -14.75 -3.62 10.84
N LYS A 51 -15.73 -4.43 11.24
CA LYS A 51 -15.51 -5.82 11.69
C LYS A 51 -15.02 -6.74 10.57
N GLU A 52 -15.44 -6.50 9.33
CA GLU A 52 -14.93 -7.25 8.18
C GLU A 52 -13.51 -6.79 7.84
N MET A 53 -13.25 -5.48 7.90
CA MET A 53 -11.93 -4.90 7.62
C MET A 53 -10.85 -5.36 8.62
N GLU A 54 -11.18 -5.46 9.91
CA GLU A 54 -10.24 -5.89 10.97
C GLU A 54 -9.60 -7.27 10.68
N ARG A 55 -10.28 -8.15 9.94
CA ARG A 55 -9.74 -9.48 9.56
C ARG A 55 -8.52 -9.37 8.64
N PHE A 56 -8.35 -8.24 7.98
CA PHE A 56 -7.28 -7.98 7.04
C PHE A 56 -6.18 -7.08 7.63
N LEU A 57 -6.29 -6.70 8.91
CA LEU A 57 -5.30 -5.90 9.61
C LEU A 57 -4.32 -6.79 10.38
N GLU A 58 -3.02 -6.54 10.20
CA GLU A 58 -1.92 -7.18 10.92
C GLU A 58 -1.22 -6.12 11.79
N ARG A 59 -1.08 -6.39 13.09
CA ARG A 59 -0.50 -5.46 14.06
C ARG A 59 0.92 -5.86 14.42
#